data_AF-A0A654TMH6-F1
#
_entry.id   AF-A0A654TMH6-F1
#
_cell.length_a   1.000
_cell.length_b   1.000
_cell.length_c   1.000
_cell.angle_alpha   90.00
_cell.angle_beta   90.00
_cell.angle_gamma   90.00
#
_symmetry.space_group_name_H-M   'P 1'
#
loop_
_entity.id
_entity.type
_entity.pdbx_description
1 polymer ?
#
loop_
_entity_poly.entity_id
_entity_poly.type
_entity_poly.pdbx_seq_one_letter_code
_entity_poly.pdbx_strand_id
1 'polypeptide(L)'
;MSAADVIGQVTGREPSERAIIKVAQSTPSVVHPGSIYTKPADAEHPNSGMGTSVADIPTLLAHYGVDAVITDEDHATATGVATGMAALEQYLGSGHAVIVSINAEMIWGQPVEETDSAGNPRSDHAVVVTGVDTENGIVHLNDSGTPTGRDEQIPMETFVEAWATSHDFMAVTT
;
A
#
# COMPACT_ATOMS: atom_id res chain seq x y z
N MET A 1 1.30 -7.80 -6.71
CA MET A 1 0.23 -7.17 -5.91
C MET A 1 0.65 -7.19 -4.46
N SER A 2 0.63 -6.04 -3.78
CA SER A 2 1.21 -5.86 -2.44
C SER A 2 0.57 -6.76 -1.36
N ALA A 3 -0.75 -6.98 -1.42
CA ALA A 3 -1.42 -7.92 -0.52
C ALA A 3 -0.90 -9.36 -0.69
N ALA A 4 -0.71 -9.82 -1.94
CA ALA A 4 -0.19 -11.16 -2.20
C ALA A 4 1.23 -11.33 -1.63
N ASP A 5 2.11 -10.35 -1.86
CA ASP A 5 3.48 -10.35 -1.33
C ASP A 5 3.49 -10.43 0.20
N VAL A 6 2.76 -9.56 0.91
CA VAL A 6 2.66 -9.61 2.38
C VAL A 6 2.12 -10.96 2.88
N ILE A 7 1.10 -11.53 2.22
CA ILE A 7 0.61 -12.87 2.57
C ILE A 7 1.72 -13.91 2.35
N GLY A 8 2.49 -13.81 1.28
CA GLY A 8 3.66 -14.65 1.01
C GLY A 8 4.71 -14.56 2.11
N GLN A 9 5.06 -13.36 2.55
CA GLN A 9 6.03 -13.10 3.61
C GLN A 9 5.60 -13.69 4.94
N VAL A 10 4.34 -13.48 5.34
CA VAL A 10 3.83 -13.92 6.65
C VAL A 10 3.53 -15.42 6.68
N THR A 11 2.96 -15.97 5.61
CA THR A 11 2.44 -17.35 5.61
C THR A 11 3.34 -18.35 4.88
N GLY A 12 4.34 -17.87 4.14
CA GLY A 12 5.15 -18.68 3.22
C GLY A 12 4.39 -19.17 1.98
N ARG A 13 3.18 -18.67 1.74
CA ARG A 13 2.30 -19.11 0.64
C ARG A 13 1.70 -17.91 -0.08
N GLU A 14 2.44 -17.40 -1.05
CA GLU A 14 1.99 -16.27 -1.87
C GLU A 14 0.81 -16.68 -2.78
N PRO A 15 -0.37 -16.05 -2.64
CA PRO A 15 -1.48 -16.27 -3.55
C PRO A 15 -1.28 -15.50 -4.85
N SER A 16 -1.81 -16.01 -5.96
CA SER A 16 -1.84 -15.23 -7.21
C SER A 16 -2.73 -13.98 -7.06
N GLU A 17 -2.40 -12.90 -7.76
CA GLU A 17 -3.26 -11.71 -7.86
C GLU A 17 -4.73 -12.03 -8.19
N ARG A 18 -4.98 -12.93 -9.15
CA ARG A 18 -6.34 -13.36 -9.51
C ARG A 18 -7.10 -13.98 -8.32
N ALA A 19 -6.41 -14.66 -7.42
CA ALA A 19 -7.01 -15.22 -6.21
C ALA A 19 -7.37 -14.12 -5.23
N ILE A 20 -6.49 -13.13 -5.04
CA ILE A 20 -6.76 -11.94 -4.20
C ILE A 20 -7.96 -11.16 -4.73
N ILE A 21 -7.99 -10.85 -6.03
CA ILE A 21 -9.12 -10.14 -6.67
C ILE A 21 -10.43 -10.91 -6.45
N LYS A 22 -10.41 -12.24 -6.57
CA LYS A 22 -11.60 -13.07 -6.34
C LYS A 22 -12.09 -12.98 -4.89
N VAL A 23 -11.19 -13.00 -3.92
CA VAL A 23 -11.56 -12.81 -2.50
C VAL A 23 -12.14 -11.41 -2.31
N ALA A 24 -11.43 -10.37 -2.77
CA ALA A 24 -11.87 -8.98 -2.66
C ALA A 24 -13.23 -8.71 -3.32
N GLN A 25 -13.58 -9.39 -4.42
CA GLN A 25 -14.90 -9.30 -5.07
C GLN A 25 -16.03 -9.98 -4.28
N SER A 26 -15.70 -10.89 -3.37
CA SER A 26 -16.67 -11.64 -2.55
C SER A 26 -16.74 -11.19 -1.09
N THR A 27 -15.82 -10.34 -0.66
CA THR A 27 -15.73 -9.81 0.70
C THR A 27 -16.38 -8.44 0.77
N PRO A 28 -17.32 -8.18 1.70
CA PRO A 28 -17.88 -6.85 1.92
C PRO A 28 -16.81 -5.83 2.30
N SER A 29 -16.87 -4.63 1.73
CA SER A 29 -16.02 -3.50 2.15
C SER A 29 -16.46 -2.99 3.53
N VAL A 30 -15.51 -2.48 4.31
CA VAL A 30 -15.75 -1.81 5.58
C VAL A 30 -15.95 -0.29 5.42
N VAL A 31 -15.64 0.26 4.24
CA VAL A 31 -15.71 1.72 3.99
C VAL A 31 -16.82 2.14 3.04
N HIS A 32 -17.38 1.22 2.24
CA HIS A 32 -18.50 1.53 1.35
C HIS A 32 -19.44 0.32 1.18
N PRO A 33 -20.69 0.53 0.73
CA PRO A 33 -21.56 -0.57 0.34
C PRO A 33 -20.94 -1.40 -0.80
N GLY A 34 -21.13 -2.72 -0.75
CA GLY A 34 -20.62 -3.64 -1.77
C GLY A 34 -19.36 -4.38 -1.34
N SER A 35 -18.63 -4.91 -2.32
CA SER A 35 -17.39 -5.68 -2.10
C SER A 35 -16.16 -4.78 -1.99
N ILE A 36 -15.09 -5.25 -1.35
CA ILE A 36 -13.77 -4.58 -1.29
C ILE A 36 -13.29 -4.14 -2.67
N TYR A 37 -13.45 -4.99 -3.68
CA TYR A 37 -13.06 -4.65 -5.05
C TYR A 37 -14.13 -3.82 -5.74
N THR A 38 -13.84 -2.54 -5.96
CA THR A 38 -14.64 -1.65 -6.79
C THR A 38 -14.21 -1.81 -8.25
N LYS A 39 -15.10 -2.39 -9.06
CA LYS A 39 -14.85 -2.56 -10.49
C LYS A 39 -14.78 -1.20 -11.19
N PRO A 40 -14.02 -1.10 -12.30
CA PRO A 40 -14.09 0.06 -13.18
C PRO A 40 -15.53 0.39 -13.55
N ALA A 41 -15.91 1.65 -13.32
CA ALA A 41 -17.25 2.14 -13.66
C ALA A 41 -17.46 2.16 -15.18
N ASP A 42 -16.37 2.30 -15.94
CA ASP A 42 -16.31 2.25 -17.38
C ASP A 42 -15.41 1.09 -17.84
N ALA A 43 -15.99 0.18 -18.63
CA ALA A 43 -15.28 -0.99 -19.15
C ALA A 43 -14.25 -0.65 -20.25
N GLU A 44 -14.36 0.51 -20.88
CA GLU A 44 -13.38 1.01 -21.87
C GLU A 44 -12.22 1.75 -21.20
N HIS A 45 -12.39 2.17 -19.94
CA HIS A 45 -11.37 2.82 -19.13
C HIS A 45 -11.04 1.96 -17.90
N PRO A 46 -10.11 1.00 -17.99
CA PRO A 46 -9.84 0.03 -16.92
C PRO A 46 -9.36 0.66 -15.60
N ASN A 47 -8.90 1.91 -15.62
CA ASN A 47 -8.51 2.68 -14.42
C ASN A 47 -9.66 3.50 -13.83
N SER A 48 -10.87 3.44 -14.40
CA SER A 48 -12.07 4.12 -13.88
C SER A 48 -12.63 3.47 -12.61
N GLY A 49 -11.94 2.48 -12.06
CA GLY A 49 -12.28 1.83 -10.81
C GLY A 49 -11.27 2.23 -9.75
N MET A 50 -11.75 2.46 -8.52
CA MET A 50 -10.88 2.77 -7.38
C MET A 50 -10.13 1.55 -6.84
N GLY A 51 -10.28 0.37 -7.47
CA GLY A 51 -9.64 -0.86 -7.05
C GLY A 51 -10.07 -1.28 -5.64
N THR A 52 -9.10 -1.47 -4.75
CA THR A 52 -9.31 -1.79 -3.33
C THR A 52 -8.95 -0.56 -2.51
N SER A 53 -9.86 -0.10 -1.64
CA SER A 53 -9.53 0.94 -0.68
C SER A 53 -8.43 0.45 0.26
N VAL A 54 -7.45 1.31 0.57
CA VAL A 54 -6.40 1.00 1.53
C VAL A 54 -6.94 0.68 2.93
N ALA A 55 -8.10 1.22 3.28
CA ALA A 55 -8.80 0.92 4.52
C ALA A 55 -9.39 -0.51 4.58
N ASP A 56 -9.56 -1.17 3.43
CA ASP A 56 -10.01 -2.57 3.34
C ASP A 56 -8.84 -3.58 3.42
N ILE A 57 -7.58 -3.12 3.43
CA ILE A 57 -6.40 -3.99 3.45
C ILE A 57 -6.44 -4.97 4.63
N PRO A 58 -6.68 -4.57 5.89
CA PRO A 58 -6.76 -5.52 7.01
C PRO A 58 -7.81 -6.62 6.80
N THR A 59 -9.01 -6.23 6.34
CA THR A 59 -10.10 -7.17 6.05
C THR A 59 -9.69 -8.18 4.99
N LEU A 60 -9.02 -7.72 3.93
CA LEU A 60 -8.52 -8.59 2.86
C LEU A 60 -7.42 -9.54 3.34
N LEU A 61 -6.47 -9.05 4.13
CA LEU A 61 -5.37 -9.85 4.69
C LEU A 61 -5.88 -10.91 5.68
N ALA A 62 -6.90 -10.58 6.49
CA ALA A 62 -7.50 -11.49 7.47
C ALA A 62 -8.10 -12.75 6.82
N HIS A 63 -8.57 -12.66 5.57
CA HIS A 63 -9.02 -13.85 4.82
C HIS A 63 -7.93 -14.90 4.59
N TYR A 64 -6.67 -14.50 4.67
CA TYR A 64 -5.50 -15.35 4.52
C TYR A 64 -4.82 -15.67 5.85
N GLY A 65 -5.45 -15.29 6.98
CA GLY A 65 -4.90 -15.50 8.31
C GLY A 65 -3.73 -14.56 8.65
N VAL A 66 -3.69 -13.38 8.03
CA VAL A 66 -2.73 -12.32 8.32
C VAL A 66 -3.47 -11.16 8.98
N ASP A 67 -3.19 -10.94 10.25
CA ASP A 67 -3.74 -9.79 10.98
C ASP A 67 -2.91 -8.54 10.68
N ALA A 68 -3.57 -7.40 10.54
CA ALA A 68 -2.93 -6.12 10.29
C ALA A 68 -3.74 -4.96 10.90
N VAL A 69 -3.05 -3.87 11.20
CA VAL A 69 -3.62 -2.58 11.58
C VAL A 69 -3.22 -1.53 10.55
N ILE A 70 -4.03 -0.47 10.43
CA ILE A 70 -3.72 0.68 9.58
C ILE A 70 -3.49 1.91 10.44
N THR A 71 -2.65 2.82 9.95
CA THR A 71 -2.43 4.14 10.53
C THR A 71 -1.99 5.13 9.46
N ASP A 72 -2.14 6.41 9.76
CA ASP A 72 -1.66 7.56 9.01
C ASP A 72 -1.42 8.70 10.03
N GLU A 73 -0.99 9.88 9.57
CA GLU A 73 -0.71 11.03 10.44
C GLU A 73 -1.96 11.49 11.21
N ASP A 74 -3.14 11.40 10.59
CA ASP A 74 -4.40 11.87 11.14
C ASP A 74 -4.91 10.97 12.28
N HIS A 75 -4.63 9.66 12.20
CA HIS A 75 -5.18 8.66 13.10
C HIS A 75 -4.17 8.14 14.13
N ALA A 76 -2.86 8.31 13.91
CA ALA A 76 -1.82 7.72 14.77
C ALA A 76 -1.97 8.07 16.25
N THR A 77 -2.27 9.34 16.56
CA THR A 77 -2.45 9.79 17.94
C THR A 77 -3.69 9.18 18.59
N ALA A 78 -4.79 9.05 17.84
CA ALA A 78 -6.05 8.55 18.36
C ALA A 78 -6.05 7.03 18.58
N THR A 79 -5.36 6.30 17.70
CA THR A 79 -5.30 4.82 17.74
C THR A 79 -4.14 4.30 18.58
N GLY A 80 -3.09 5.10 18.76
CA GLY A 80 -1.83 4.69 19.40
C GLY A 80 -0.94 3.83 18.49
N VAL A 81 -1.30 3.67 17.21
CA VAL A 81 -0.47 3.01 16.19
C VAL A 81 0.40 4.10 15.56
N ALA A 82 1.72 4.00 15.67
CA ALA A 82 2.61 5.04 15.17
C ALA A 82 2.78 4.96 13.65
N THR A 83 2.91 6.12 12.99
CA THR A 83 3.29 6.24 11.57
C THR A 83 4.60 7.03 11.39
N GLY A 84 5.05 7.23 10.15
CA GLY A 84 6.27 7.94 9.77
C GLY A 84 7.52 7.06 9.73
N MET A 85 8.64 7.60 9.25
CA MET A 85 9.88 6.85 8.99
C MET A 85 10.39 6.08 10.22
N ALA A 86 10.37 6.70 11.41
CA ALA A 86 10.83 6.04 12.63
C ALA A 86 9.96 4.82 13.00
N ALA A 87 8.64 4.92 12.81
CA ALA A 87 7.74 3.80 13.05
C ALA A 87 7.94 2.71 11.98
N LEU A 88 8.08 3.10 10.72
CA LEU A 88 8.37 2.19 9.60
C LEU A 88 9.63 1.35 9.87
N GLU A 89 10.74 2.00 10.23
CA GLU A 89 11.99 1.33 10.60
C GLU A 89 11.79 0.37 11.77
N GLN A 90 11.05 0.77 12.80
CA GLN A 90 10.76 -0.08 13.96
C GLN A 90 9.92 -1.31 13.59
N TYR A 91 8.89 -1.15 12.77
CA TYR A 91 8.02 -2.25 12.34
C TYR A 91 8.82 -3.27 11.52
N LEU A 92 9.59 -2.79 10.53
CA LEU A 92 10.45 -3.64 9.72
C LEU A 92 11.52 -4.34 10.57
N GLY A 93 12.17 -3.61 11.47
CA GLY A 93 13.19 -4.15 12.38
C GLY A 93 12.63 -5.17 13.39
N SER A 94 11.33 -5.15 13.64
CA SER A 94 10.62 -6.12 14.50
C SER A 94 10.04 -7.30 13.70
N GLY A 95 10.24 -7.35 12.38
CA GLY A 95 9.79 -8.43 11.51
C GLY A 95 8.34 -8.31 11.01
N HIS A 96 7.71 -7.14 11.17
CA HIS A 96 6.39 -6.88 10.59
C HIS A 96 6.52 -6.55 9.10
N ALA A 97 5.64 -7.12 8.27
CA ALA A 97 5.46 -6.69 6.89
C ALA A 97 4.62 -5.40 6.84
N VAL A 98 4.96 -4.49 5.93
CA VAL A 98 4.35 -3.16 5.81
C VAL A 98 3.96 -2.85 4.36
N ILE A 99 2.70 -2.48 4.16
CA ILE A 99 2.19 -1.90 2.90
C ILE A 99 2.04 -0.39 3.12
N VAL A 100 2.48 0.43 2.17
CA VAL A 100 2.22 1.88 2.17
C VAL A 100 1.40 2.28 0.96
N SER A 101 0.71 3.43 1.05
CA SER A 101 0.03 4.08 -0.06
C SER A 101 0.87 5.26 -0.54
N ILE A 102 1.18 5.35 -1.82
CA ILE A 102 2.01 6.40 -2.39
C ILE A 102 1.41 6.89 -3.70
N ASN A 103 1.90 8.02 -4.21
CA ASN A 103 1.71 8.36 -5.62
C ASN A 103 2.73 7.59 -6.47
N ALA A 104 2.28 6.78 -7.42
CA ALA A 104 3.17 5.95 -8.24
C ALA A 104 4.04 6.77 -9.19
N GLU A 105 3.47 7.79 -9.81
CA GLU A 105 4.15 8.60 -10.83
C GLU A 105 5.40 9.27 -10.27
N MET A 106 5.35 9.68 -9.00
CA MET A 106 6.49 10.24 -8.28
C MET A 106 7.66 9.25 -8.14
N ILE A 107 7.41 8.00 -7.72
CA ILE A 107 8.49 7.00 -7.58
C ILE A 107 8.98 6.47 -8.93
N TRP A 108 8.12 6.48 -9.96
CA TRP A 108 8.48 6.09 -11.31
C TRP A 108 9.17 7.20 -12.12
N GLY A 109 9.32 8.41 -11.55
CA GLY A 109 9.90 9.57 -12.22
C GLY A 109 9.08 10.04 -13.43
N GLN A 110 7.76 9.85 -13.37
CA GLN A 110 6.80 10.24 -14.39
C GLN A 110 6.17 11.60 -14.04
N PRO A 111 5.62 12.32 -15.04
CA PRO A 111 4.77 13.47 -14.75
C PRO A 111 3.60 13.07 -13.86
N VAL A 112 3.30 13.85 -12.82
CA VAL A 112 2.17 13.60 -11.93
C VAL A 112 0.88 14.05 -12.60
N GLU A 113 0.03 13.10 -12.99
CA GLU A 113 -1.32 13.32 -13.51
C GLU A 113 -2.38 13.06 -12.43
N GLU A 114 -2.08 12.14 -11.50
CA GLU A 114 -2.99 11.73 -10.44
C GLU A 114 -3.00 12.75 -9.29
N THR A 115 -4.00 13.63 -9.32
CA THR A 115 -4.09 14.81 -8.45
C THR A 115 -5.49 15.00 -7.87
N ASP A 116 -5.56 15.70 -6.74
CA ASP A 116 -6.82 16.17 -6.17
C ASP A 116 -7.41 17.35 -6.98
N SER A 117 -8.59 17.83 -6.58
CA SER A 117 -9.26 18.95 -7.26
C SER A 117 -8.50 20.29 -7.20
N ALA A 118 -7.51 20.41 -6.32
CA ALA A 118 -6.64 21.58 -6.20
C ALA A 118 -5.33 21.42 -6.98
N GLY A 119 -5.10 20.26 -7.60
CA GLY A 119 -3.89 19.93 -8.36
C GLY A 119 -2.74 19.41 -7.49
N ASN A 120 -2.99 19.04 -6.23
CA ASN A 120 -1.96 18.40 -5.40
C ASN A 120 -1.85 16.91 -5.77
N PRO A 121 -0.64 16.31 -5.79
CA PRO A 121 -0.48 14.87 -5.99
C PRO A 121 -1.31 14.05 -5.01
N ARG A 122 -1.93 12.98 -5.50
CA ARG A 122 -2.76 12.06 -4.70
C ARG A 122 -2.16 10.66 -4.71
N SER A 123 -2.20 9.95 -3.58
CA SER A 123 -1.79 8.55 -3.56
C SER A 123 -2.79 7.67 -4.32
N ASP A 124 -2.28 6.76 -5.13
CA ASP A 124 -3.08 5.88 -5.99
C ASP A 124 -2.56 4.44 -6.01
N HIS A 125 -1.42 4.20 -5.35
CA HIS A 125 -0.68 2.97 -5.51
C HIS A 125 -0.20 2.41 -4.19
N ALA A 126 -0.32 1.09 -4.04
CA ALA A 126 0.09 0.37 -2.85
C ALA A 126 1.35 -0.43 -3.13
N VAL A 127 2.40 -0.23 -2.33
CA VAL A 127 3.68 -0.96 -2.45
C VAL A 127 4.06 -1.58 -1.10
N VAL A 128 4.91 -2.61 -1.13
CA VAL A 128 5.44 -3.22 0.10
C VAL A 128 6.81 -2.63 0.38
N VAL A 129 7.02 -2.11 1.59
CA VAL A 129 8.37 -1.69 2.03
C VAL A 129 9.09 -2.93 2.55
N THR A 130 10.25 -3.25 1.97
CA THR A 130 11.06 -4.42 2.34
C THR A 130 12.28 -4.04 3.16
N GLY A 131 12.68 -2.77 3.17
CA GLY A 131 13.80 -2.29 3.96
C GLY A 131 14.01 -0.78 3.89
N VAL A 132 14.72 -0.24 4.88
CA VAL A 132 15.18 1.14 4.92
C VAL A 132 16.69 1.12 5.14
N ASP A 133 17.44 1.61 4.17
CA ASP A 133 18.89 1.82 4.25
C ASP A 133 19.16 3.29 4.55
N THR A 134 19.27 3.59 5.85
CA THR A 134 19.54 4.95 6.33
C THR A 134 20.96 5.43 6.01
N GLU A 135 21.91 4.52 5.78
CA GLU A 135 23.31 4.90 5.46
C GLU A 135 23.40 5.46 4.04
N ASN A 136 22.71 4.83 3.10
CA ASN A 136 22.69 5.27 1.70
C ASN A 136 21.48 6.15 1.36
N GLY A 137 20.53 6.31 2.28
CA GLY A 137 19.31 7.10 2.08
C GLY A 137 18.38 6.46 1.05
N ILE A 138 18.20 5.14 1.12
CA ILE A 138 17.39 4.34 0.19
C ILE A 138 16.26 3.62 0.93
N VAL A 139 15.09 3.58 0.32
CA VAL A 139 13.97 2.72 0.72
C VAL A 139 13.82 1.63 -0.33
N HIS A 140 13.76 0.39 0.14
CA HIS A 140 13.60 -0.80 -0.70
C HIS A 140 12.12 -1.17 -0.78
N LEU A 141 11.60 -1.32 -2.00
CA LEU A 141 10.21 -1.61 -2.26
C LEU A 141 10.05 -2.90 -3.06
N ASN A 142 8.95 -3.61 -2.83
CA ASN A 142 8.37 -4.48 -3.84
C ASN A 142 7.16 -3.76 -4.45
N ASP A 143 7.32 -3.33 -5.69
CA ASP A 143 6.31 -2.69 -6.52
C ASP A 143 5.83 -3.64 -7.61
N SER A 144 4.52 -3.91 -7.62
CA SER A 144 3.90 -4.73 -8.69
C SER A 144 3.39 -3.96 -9.89
N GLY A 145 3.45 -2.63 -9.87
CA GLY A 145 3.15 -1.77 -11.01
C GLY A 145 4.20 -1.81 -12.11
N THR A 146 5.41 -2.32 -11.80
CA THR A 146 6.49 -2.49 -12.79
C THR A 146 7.00 -3.95 -12.83
N PRO A 147 7.40 -4.49 -14.00
CA PRO A 147 7.96 -5.84 -14.10
C PRO A 147 9.29 -6.02 -13.34
N THR A 148 9.97 -4.92 -13.00
CA THR A 148 11.25 -4.88 -12.32
C THR A 148 11.15 -4.36 -10.89
N GLY A 149 9.94 -4.18 -10.35
CA GLY A 149 9.73 -3.53 -9.07
C GLY A 149 10.09 -4.37 -7.85
N ARG A 150 10.69 -5.56 -8.03
CA ARG A 150 11.22 -6.35 -6.91
C ARG A 150 12.54 -5.73 -6.43
N ASP A 151 12.59 -5.38 -5.15
CA ASP A 151 13.73 -4.66 -4.54
C ASP A 151 14.05 -3.36 -5.29
N GLU A 152 13.00 -2.62 -5.67
CA GLU A 152 13.14 -1.29 -6.24
C GLU A 152 13.71 -0.34 -5.19
N GLN A 153 14.81 0.35 -5.55
CA GLN A 153 15.55 1.23 -4.67
C GLN A 153 15.16 2.67 -4.95
N ILE A 154 14.39 3.26 -4.04
CA ILE A 154 13.91 4.64 -4.16
C ILE A 154 14.71 5.54 -3.21
N PRO A 155 15.20 6.70 -3.67
CA PRO A 155 15.77 7.70 -2.76
C PRO A 155 14.78 8.04 -1.64
N MET A 156 15.25 8.06 -0.40
CA MET A 156 14.40 8.25 0.78
C MET A 156 13.58 9.54 0.72
N GLU A 157 14.16 10.62 0.17
CA GLU A 157 13.45 11.88 -0.06
C GLU A 157 12.27 11.70 -1.01
N THR A 158 12.47 11.03 -2.15
CA THR A 158 11.40 10.73 -3.12
C THR A 158 10.33 9.82 -2.51
N PHE A 159 10.73 8.82 -1.73
CA PHE A 159 9.80 7.94 -1.04
C PHE A 159 8.91 8.72 -0.06
N VAL A 160 9.51 9.56 0.81
CA VAL A 160 8.77 10.35 1.80
C VAL A 160 7.84 11.35 1.11
N GLU A 161 8.27 12.00 0.03
CA GLU A 161 7.42 12.92 -0.72
C GLU A 161 6.20 12.21 -1.35
N ALA A 162 6.42 11.04 -1.96
CA ALA A 162 5.34 10.25 -2.55
C ALA A 162 4.40 9.65 -1.49
N TRP A 163 4.92 9.28 -0.32
CA TRP A 163 4.17 8.70 0.79
C TRP A 163 3.31 9.72 1.54
N ALA A 164 3.81 10.95 1.68
CA ALA A 164 3.07 12.08 2.25
C ALA A 164 1.76 12.38 1.52
N THR A 165 1.62 11.99 0.24
CA THR A 165 0.36 12.11 -0.52
C THR A 165 -0.78 11.26 0.04
N SER A 166 -0.48 10.35 0.97
CA SER A 166 -1.42 9.53 1.72
C SER A 166 -1.47 9.85 3.22
N HIS A 167 -0.84 10.96 3.65
CA HIS A 167 -0.61 11.27 5.07
C HIS A 167 0.16 10.17 5.78
N ASP A 168 1.23 9.68 5.16
CA ASP A 168 2.04 8.57 5.67
C ASP A 168 1.19 7.32 5.99
N PHE A 169 0.25 6.95 5.13
CA PHE A 169 -0.57 5.75 5.34
C PHE A 169 0.30 4.49 5.32
N MET A 170 0.13 3.63 6.32
CA MET A 170 0.68 2.27 6.32
C MET A 170 -0.32 1.25 6.87
N ALA A 171 -0.31 0.06 6.28
CA ALA A 171 -0.89 -1.15 6.85
C ALA A 171 0.25 -2.05 7.36
N VAL A 172 0.21 -2.39 8.64
CA VAL A 172 1.27 -3.12 9.35
C VAL A 172 0.72 -4.41 9.92
N THR A 173 1.38 -5.53 9.64
CA THR A 173 0.99 -6.85 10.19
C THR A 173 1.20 -6.93 11.71
N THR A 174 0.41 -7.72 12.44
CA THR A 174 0.46 -7.82 13.92
C THR A 174 0.57 -9.24 14.46
#